data_AF-A0A535K220-F1
#
_entry.id   AF-A0A535K220-F1
#
_cell.length_a   1.000
_cell.length_b   1.000
_cell.length_c   1.000
_cell.angle_alpha   90.00
_cell.angle_beta   90.00
_cell.angle_gamma   90.00
#
_symmetry.space_group_name_H-M   'P 1'
#
loop_
_entity.id
_entity.type
_entity.pdbx_description
1 polymer ?
#
loop_
_entity_poly.entity_id
_entity_poly.type
_entity_poly.pdbx_seq_one_letter_code
_entity_poly.pdbx_strand_id
1 'polypeptide(L)'
;MRGDQWTMDLGIAPQSVLDRIASAINRRPKRMFGILKTENEYVGVVRDEKFEIWERRQRAVRLRGRVQGRTGGTRVELRFVLPLRTRILVALFFGLYFVVAFGIAAQPPETILSAEEMLIAIAGAAVLALIFVAAAGRQRQDLRAFVESLFTDVPCI
;
A
#
# COMPACT_ATOMS: atom_id res chain seq x y z
N MET A 1 6.23 12.16 -8.63
CA MET A 1 5.19 11.36 -7.95
C MET A 1 4.54 12.21 -6.84
N ARG A 2 3.40 12.84 -7.11
CA ARG A 2 2.66 13.73 -6.18
C ARG A 2 1.29 13.15 -5.73
N GLY A 3 0.98 11.89 -6.06
CA GLY A 3 -0.33 11.27 -5.84
C GLY A 3 -0.50 10.44 -4.56
N ASP A 4 0.50 10.42 -3.68
CA ASP A 4 0.50 9.54 -2.49
C ASP A 4 0.01 10.23 -1.21
N GLN A 5 -0.42 11.50 -1.29
CA GLN A 5 -0.92 12.27 -0.15
C GLN A 5 -2.33 12.78 -0.44
N TRP A 6 -3.24 12.58 0.51
CA TRP A 6 -4.60 13.08 0.45
C TRP A 6 -4.99 13.67 1.80
N THR A 7 -5.88 14.66 1.81
CA THR A 7 -6.40 15.29 3.03
C THR A 7 -7.91 15.23 3.07
N MET A 8 -8.49 15.05 4.25
CA MET A 8 -9.92 15.23 4.50
C MET A 8 -10.12 16.19 5.67
N ASP A 9 -11.13 17.03 5.58
CA ASP A 9 -11.54 17.93 6.65
C ASP A 9 -12.91 17.44 7.16
N LEU A 10 -13.00 17.12 8.45
CA LEU A 10 -14.13 16.45 9.09
C LEU A 10 -14.73 17.33 10.20
N GLY A 11 -16.05 17.34 10.33
CA GLY A 11 -16.78 18.09 11.36
C GLY A 11 -16.83 17.46 12.75
N ILE A 12 -15.91 16.55 13.08
CA ILE A 12 -15.84 15.87 14.38
C ILE A 12 -14.54 16.21 15.10
N ALA A 13 -14.49 15.97 16.40
CA ALA A 13 -13.30 16.21 17.21
C ALA A 13 -12.14 15.26 16.83
N PRO A 14 -10.87 15.69 16.96
CA PRO A 14 -9.69 14.88 16.61
C PRO A 14 -9.66 13.53 17.31
N GLN A 15 -10.02 13.50 18.59
CA GLN A 15 -10.04 12.26 19.36
C GLN A 15 -11.08 11.27 18.82
N SER A 16 -12.25 11.76 18.40
CA SER A 16 -13.29 10.91 17.81
C SER A 16 -12.85 10.27 16.49
N VAL A 17 -12.03 10.96 15.70
CA VAL A 17 -11.40 10.40 14.50
C VAL A 17 -10.48 9.24 14.88
N LEU A 18 -9.59 9.46 15.85
CA LEU A 18 -8.63 8.45 16.32
C LEU A 18 -9.33 7.23 16.90
N ASP A 19 -10.38 7.43 17.71
CA ASP A 19 -11.14 6.34 18.33
C ASP A 19 -11.92 5.53 17.28
N ARG A 20 -12.48 6.19 16.25
CA ARG A 20 -13.17 5.50 15.14
C ARG A 20 -12.19 4.65 14.34
N ILE A 21 -10.98 5.15 14.09
CA ILE A 21 -9.91 4.38 13.43
C ILE A 21 -9.46 3.23 14.33
N ALA A 22 -9.13 3.49 15.60
CA ALA A 22 -8.66 2.50 16.56
C ALA A 22 -9.69 1.36 16.75
N SER A 23 -10.97 1.70 16.77
CA SER A 23 -12.05 0.73 16.89
C SER A 23 -12.32 -0.04 15.60
N ALA A 24 -11.99 0.49 14.43
CA ALA A 24 -12.15 -0.18 13.15
C ALA A 24 -10.97 -1.11 12.81
N ILE A 25 -9.74 -0.68 13.11
CA ILE A 25 -8.54 -1.51 12.94
C ILE A 25 -8.52 -2.64 13.96
N ASN A 26 -7.86 -3.75 13.63
CA ASN A 26 -7.69 -4.91 14.52
C ASN A 26 -9.01 -5.60 14.94
N ARG A 27 -10.17 -5.23 14.39
CA ARG A 27 -11.42 -5.98 14.58
C ARG A 27 -11.33 -7.35 13.89
N ARG A 28 -11.73 -8.39 14.60
CA ARG A 28 -11.98 -9.70 13.97
C ARG A 28 -13.23 -9.58 13.09
N PRO A 29 -13.19 -10.00 11.82
CA PRO A 29 -14.38 -10.02 10.99
C PRO A 29 -15.45 -10.91 11.63
N LYS A 30 -16.67 -10.38 11.77
CA LYS A 30 -17.81 -11.18 12.25
C LYS A 30 -18.13 -12.21 11.17
N ARG A 31 -18.10 -13.50 11.53
CA ARG A 31 -18.51 -14.59 10.65
C ARG A 31 -19.99 -14.41 10.32
N MET A 32 -20.31 -13.97 9.11
CA MET A 32 -21.67 -14.01 8.60
C MET A 32 -21.84 -15.32 7.82
N PHE A 33 -22.69 -16.21 8.34
CA PHE A 33 -23.22 -17.38 7.63
C PHE A 33 -22.22 -18.47 7.19
N GLY A 34 -21.15 -18.75 7.95
CA GLY A 34 -20.29 -19.92 7.73
C GLY A 34 -19.44 -19.90 6.45
N ILE A 35 -19.67 -18.94 5.56
CA ILE A 35 -18.88 -18.66 4.37
C ILE A 35 -17.79 -17.67 4.77
N LEU A 36 -16.52 -18.01 4.56
CA LEU A 36 -15.41 -17.06 4.72
C LEU A 36 -15.65 -15.90 3.75
N LYS A 37 -16.19 -14.78 4.24
CA LYS A 37 -16.18 -13.55 3.48
C LYS A 37 -14.72 -13.08 3.41
N THR A 38 -14.18 -13.05 2.21
CA THR A 38 -12.84 -12.60 1.82
C THR A 38 -12.68 -11.08 1.99
N GLU A 39 -13.21 -10.51 3.07
CA GLU A 39 -13.01 -9.09 3.36
C GLU A 39 -11.56 -8.87 3.80
N ASN A 40 -10.92 -7.86 3.21
CA ASN A 40 -9.56 -7.46 3.56
C ASN A 40 -9.53 -7.11 5.07
N GLU A 41 -8.69 -7.81 5.82
CA GLU A 41 -8.50 -7.53 7.24
C GLU A 41 -7.49 -6.39 7.39
N TYR A 42 -7.83 -5.35 8.15
CA TYR A 42 -6.94 -4.21 8.39
C TYR A 42 -6.41 -4.21 9.82
N VAL A 43 -5.11 -4.00 9.93
CA VAL A 43 -4.38 -3.90 11.20
C VAL A 43 -3.63 -2.60 11.23
N GLY A 44 -3.39 -2.08 12.43
CA GLY A 44 -2.75 -0.79 12.57
C GLY A 44 -2.40 -0.43 13.99
N VAL A 45 -1.75 0.71 14.12
CA VAL A 45 -1.36 1.32 15.38
C VAL A 45 -1.80 2.77 15.37
N VAL A 46 -2.37 3.23 16.47
CA VAL A 46 -2.68 4.64 16.74
C VAL A 46 -1.78 5.09 17.89
N ARG A 47 -1.10 6.23 17.74
CA ARG A 47 -0.27 6.87 18.77
C ARG A 47 -0.38 8.38 18.64
N ASP A 48 -0.73 9.04 19.73
CA ASP A 48 -0.94 10.48 19.79
C ASP A 48 -1.86 10.95 18.65
N GLU A 49 -1.42 11.91 17.84
CA GLU A 49 -2.11 12.45 16.67
C GLU A 49 -1.93 11.62 15.39
N LYS A 50 -1.31 10.44 15.45
CA LYS A 50 -0.88 9.68 14.26
C LYS A 50 -1.43 8.27 14.27
N PHE A 51 -1.65 7.74 13.07
CA PHE A 51 -2.00 6.35 12.88
C PHE A 51 -1.30 5.73 11.68
N GLU A 52 -1.10 4.42 11.71
CA GLU A 52 -0.59 3.64 10.59
C GLU A 52 -1.47 2.40 10.41
N ILE A 53 -1.92 2.16 9.19
CA ILE A 53 -2.85 1.07 8.81
C ILE A 53 -2.24 0.30 7.65
N TRP A 54 -2.40 -1.02 7.67
CA TRP A 54 -2.06 -1.89 6.56
C TRP A 54 -2.99 -3.10 6.54
N GLU A 55 -3.06 -3.75 5.39
CA GLU A 55 -3.82 -4.99 5.28
C GLU A 55 -3.03 -6.13 5.97
N ARG A 56 -3.71 -6.98 6.72
CA ARG A 56 -3.09 -8.04 7.53
C ARG A 56 -2.33 -9.04 6.66
N ARG A 57 -2.92 -9.40 5.51
CA ARG A 57 -2.35 -10.34 4.54
C ARG A 57 -1.39 -9.67 3.57
N GLN A 58 -1.53 -8.36 3.34
CA GLN A 58 -0.72 -7.63 2.38
C GLN A 58 0.04 -6.47 3.03
N ARG A 59 1.37 -6.55 3.02
CA ARG A 59 2.25 -5.60 3.72
C ARG A 59 3.02 -4.67 2.79
N ALA A 60 2.68 -4.64 1.50
CA ALA A 60 3.46 -3.90 0.51
C ALA A 60 3.23 -2.39 0.59
N VAL A 61 2.01 -1.97 0.94
CA VAL A 61 1.65 -0.56 1.15
C VAL A 61 1.12 -0.36 2.57
N ARG A 62 1.54 0.74 3.21
CA ARG A 62 0.96 1.22 4.46
C ARG A 62 0.32 2.58 4.24
N LEU A 63 -0.77 2.82 4.93
CA LEU A 63 -1.41 4.13 5.02
C LEU A 63 -0.99 4.77 6.35
N ARG A 64 -0.37 5.94 6.29
CA ARG A 64 -0.03 6.75 7.46
C ARG A 64 -0.95 7.95 7.52
N GLY A 65 -1.59 8.15 8.67
CA GLY A 65 -2.44 9.29 8.93
C GLY A 65 -1.88 10.20 10.01
N ARG A 66 -2.16 11.49 9.89
CA ARG A 66 -2.01 12.48 10.96
C ARG A 66 -3.33 13.23 11.13
N VAL A 67 -3.77 13.36 12.36
CA VAL A 67 -5.00 14.05 12.76
C VAL A 67 -4.60 15.36 13.43
N GLN A 68 -5.13 16.48 12.96
CA GLN A 68 -4.87 17.81 13.52
C GLN A 68 -6.19 18.52 13.77
N GLY A 69 -6.33 19.15 14.94
CA GLY A 69 -7.49 19.99 15.23
C GLY A 69 -7.50 21.24 14.35
N ARG A 70 -8.69 21.64 13.90
CA ARG A 70 -8.93 22.88 13.15
C ARG A 70 -10.15 23.59 13.75
N THR A 71 -10.23 24.91 13.62
CA THR A 71 -11.43 25.66 14.05
C THR A 71 -12.68 25.06 13.39
N GLY A 72 -13.59 24.52 14.20
CA GLY A 72 -14.83 23.89 13.72
C GLY A 72 -14.72 22.42 13.30
N GLY A 73 -13.57 21.76 13.45
CA GLY A 73 -13.44 20.35 13.06
C GLY A 73 -12.03 19.77 13.16
N THR A 74 -11.71 18.84 12.27
CA THR A 74 -10.46 18.08 12.26
C THR A 74 -9.95 17.92 10.84
N ARG A 75 -8.67 18.18 10.63
CA ARG A 75 -7.94 17.83 9.41
C ARG A 75 -7.26 16.49 9.57
N VAL A 76 -7.49 15.58 8.64
CA VAL A 76 -6.78 14.29 8.57
C VAL A 76 -5.94 14.26 7.30
N GLU A 77 -4.62 14.17 7.48
CA GLU A 77 -3.64 14.03 6.42
C GLU A 77 -3.27 12.57 6.27
N LEU A 78 -3.38 12.03 5.07
CA LEU A 78 -3.18 10.62 4.76
C LEU A 78 -2.08 10.48 3.73
N ARG A 79 -1.19 9.52 3.93
CA ARG A 79 -0.07 9.25 3.05
C ARG A 79 0.15 7.76 2.85
N PHE A 80 0.21 7.34 1.60
CA PHE A 80 0.63 5.99 1.25
C PHE A 80 2.15 5.89 1.28
N VAL A 81 2.67 4.90 1.98
CA VAL A 81 4.11 4.68 2.14
C VAL A 81 4.42 3.21 1.86
N LEU A 82 5.38 2.98 0.96
CA LEU A 82 6.00 1.66 0.82
C LEU A 82 6.98 1.45 1.97
N PRO A 83 6.84 0.40 2.80
CA PRO A 83 7.77 0.09 3.88
C PRO A 83 9.20 -0.05 3.34
N LEU A 84 10.18 0.35 4.16
CA LEU A 84 11.60 0.24 3.81
C LEU A 84 11.97 -1.20 3.42
N ARG A 85 11.45 -2.20 4.14
CA ARG A 85 11.65 -3.62 3.82
C ARG A 85 11.16 -3.96 2.42
N THR A 86 9.97 -3.51 2.02
CA THR A 86 9.42 -3.73 0.68
C THR A 86 10.30 -3.06 -0.37
N ARG A 87 10.76 -1.82 -0.13
CA ARG A 87 11.67 -1.12 -1.04
C ARG A 87 12.99 -1.88 -1.22
N ILE A 88 13.58 -2.37 -0.13
CA ILE A 88 14.81 -3.16 -0.15
C ILE A 88 14.60 -4.47 -0.90
N LEU A 89 13.50 -5.20 -0.64
CA LEU A 89 13.22 -6.47 -1.32
C LEU A 89 13.01 -6.28 -2.82
N VAL A 90 12.29 -5.23 -3.23
CA VAL A 90 12.11 -4.88 -4.64
C VAL A 90 13.45 -4.52 -5.28
N ALA A 91 14.28 -3.71 -4.62
CA ALA A 91 15.61 -3.35 -5.11
C ALA A 91 16.53 -4.57 -5.24
N LEU A 92 16.52 -5.47 -4.24
CA LEU A 92 17.29 -6.73 -4.27
C LEU A 92 16.81 -7.65 -5.39
N PHE A 93 15.50 -7.76 -5.60
CA PHE A 93 14.94 -8.58 -6.66
C PHE A 93 15.40 -8.10 -8.04
N PHE A 94 15.23 -6.80 -8.33
CA PHE A 94 15.68 -6.24 -9.62
C PHE A 94 17.20 -6.25 -9.76
N GLY A 95 17.94 -6.06 -8.66
CA GLY A 95 19.40 -6.17 -8.65
C GLY A 95 19.86 -7.59 -8.99
N LEU A 96 19.29 -8.61 -8.34
CA LEU A 96 19.59 -10.01 -8.63
C LEU A 96 19.20 -10.39 -10.05
N TYR A 97 18.01 -9.95 -10.48
CA TYR A 97 17.55 -10.14 -11.86
C TYR A 97 18.56 -9.57 -12.86
N PHE A 98 19.05 -8.35 -12.63
CA PHE A 98 20.05 -7.73 -13.48
C PHE A 98 21.38 -8.50 -13.49
N VAL A 99 21.86 -8.96 -12.33
CA VAL A 99 23.09 -9.76 -12.22
C VAL A 99 22.95 -11.07 -12.99
N VAL A 100 21.81 -11.76 -12.87
CA VAL A 100 21.55 -13.02 -13.59
C VAL A 100 21.47 -12.76 -15.10
N ALA A 101 20.69 -11.76 -15.52
CA ALA A 101 20.56 -11.40 -16.93
C ALA A 101 21.92 -11.01 -17.54
N PHE A 102 22.72 -10.23 -16.83
CA PHE A 102 24.07 -9.83 -17.26
C PHE A 102 25.05 -11.02 -17.24
N GLY A 103 24.98 -11.89 -16.24
CA GLY A 103 25.83 -13.08 -16.14
C GLY A 103 25.57 -14.08 -17.27
N ILE A 104 24.32 -14.24 -17.70
CA ILE A 104 23.96 -14.98 -18.91
C ILE A 104 24.51 -14.23 -20.14
N ALA A 105 24.35 -12.91 -20.19
CA ALA A 105 24.81 -12.09 -21.31
C ALA A 105 26.34 -12.08 -21.50
N ALA A 106 27.11 -12.31 -20.44
CA ALA A 106 28.57 -12.22 -20.42
C ALA A 106 29.28 -13.58 -20.61
N GLN A 107 28.55 -14.67 -20.88
CA GLN A 107 29.18 -15.96 -21.17
C GLN A 107 29.95 -15.94 -22.51
N PRO A 108 31.09 -16.65 -22.61
CA PRO A 108 31.94 -16.67 -23.79
C PRO A 108 31.23 -17.22 -25.05
N PRO A 109 31.76 -16.92 -26.26
CA PRO A 109 30.98 -16.58 -27.46
C PRO A 109 30.36 -17.75 -28.24
N GLU A 110 30.17 -18.93 -27.65
CA GLU A 110 29.40 -19.99 -28.34
C GLU A 110 27.89 -19.70 -28.34
N THR A 111 27.43 -18.84 -27.42
CA THR A 111 26.05 -18.35 -27.37
C THR A 111 26.04 -16.91 -27.87
N ILE A 112 25.77 -16.72 -29.17
CA ILE A 112 25.34 -15.42 -29.69
C ILE A 112 24.00 -15.17 -29.01
N LEU A 113 23.98 -14.33 -27.97
CA LEU A 113 22.71 -13.90 -27.41
C LEU A 113 21.94 -13.18 -28.51
N SER A 114 20.88 -13.84 -28.98
CA SER A 114 20.01 -13.25 -29.97
C SER A 114 19.40 -12.00 -29.36
N ALA A 115 19.19 -10.96 -30.17
CA ALA A 115 18.42 -9.78 -29.75
C ALA A 115 17.05 -10.18 -29.14
N GLU A 116 16.54 -11.35 -29.54
CA GLU A 116 15.35 -12.00 -29.00
C GLU A 116 15.48 -12.38 -27.50
N GLU A 117 16.60 -12.94 -27.05
CA GLU A 117 16.79 -13.34 -25.65
C GLU A 117 16.89 -12.11 -24.73
N MET A 118 17.56 -11.06 -25.20
CA MET A 118 17.61 -9.79 -24.48
C MET A 118 16.24 -9.11 -24.43
N LEU A 119 15.46 -9.19 -25.51
CA LEU A 119 14.07 -8.74 -25.55
C LEU A 119 13.18 -9.53 -24.57
N ILE A 120 13.32 -10.85 -24.50
CA ILE A 120 12.57 -11.70 -23.56
C ILE A 120 12.89 -11.32 -22.11
N ALA A 121 14.17 -11.08 -21.79
CA ALA A 121 14.56 -10.62 -20.46
C ALA A 121 13.93 -9.25 -20.13
N ILE A 122 14.11 -8.26 -21.00
CA ILE A 122 13.53 -6.92 -20.78
C ILE A 122 12.01 -6.98 -20.65
N ALA A 123 11.34 -7.77 -21.50
CA ALA A 123 9.89 -7.98 -21.45
C ALA A 123 9.47 -8.64 -20.12
N GLY A 124 10.19 -9.67 -19.67
CA GLY A 124 9.95 -10.31 -18.38
C GLY A 124 10.08 -9.34 -17.20
N ALA A 125 11.14 -8.52 -17.18
CA ALA A 125 11.32 -7.49 -16.17
C ALA A 125 10.19 -6.44 -16.19
N ALA A 126 9.77 -6.02 -17.39
CA ALA A 126 8.68 -5.07 -17.56
C ALA A 126 7.34 -5.65 -17.06
N VAL A 127 7.02 -6.90 -17.39
CA VAL A 127 5.81 -7.58 -16.90
C VAL A 127 5.82 -7.68 -15.38
N LEU A 128 6.94 -8.07 -14.77
CA LEU A 128 7.06 -8.14 -13.32
C LEU A 128 6.89 -6.77 -12.67
N ALA A 129 7.53 -5.73 -13.21
CA ALA A 129 7.36 -4.36 -12.73
C ALA A 129 5.90 -3.92 -12.80
N LEU A 130 5.20 -4.22 -13.91
CA LEU A 130 3.78 -3.91 -14.08
C LEU A 130 2.91 -4.63 -13.05
N ILE A 131 3.15 -5.92 -12.78
CA ILE A 131 2.42 -6.69 -11.77
C ILE A 131 2.60 -6.05 -10.38
N PHE A 132 3.82 -5.67 -10.01
CA PHE A 132 4.09 -5.00 -8.74
C PHE A 132 3.38 -3.65 -8.62
N VAL A 133 3.42 -2.83 -9.68
CA VAL A 133 2.76 -1.52 -9.71
C VAL A 133 1.24 -1.68 -9.63
N ALA A 134 0.66 -2.62 -10.39
CA ALA A 134 -0.77 -2.90 -10.36
C ALA A 134 -1.23 -3.40 -8.98
N ALA A 135 -0.50 -4.34 -8.38
CA ALA A 135 -0.80 -4.85 -7.04
C ALA A 135 -0.70 -3.75 -5.97
N ALA A 136 0.33 -2.90 -6.04
CA ALA A 136 0.46 -1.76 -5.13
C ALA A 136 -0.66 -0.73 -5.34
N GLY A 137 -1.07 -0.49 -6.60
CA GLY A 137 -2.21 0.37 -6.95
C GLY A 137 -3.51 -0.13 -6.33
N ARG A 138 -3.79 -1.42 -6.47
CA ARG A 138 -4.98 -2.06 -5.87
C ARG A 138 -4.99 -1.93 -4.34
N GLN A 139 -3.87 -2.21 -3.67
CA GLN A 139 -3.77 -2.03 -2.21
C GLN A 139 -4.04 -0.60 -1.77
N ARG A 140 -3.58 0.40 -2.53
CA ARG A 140 -3.84 1.81 -2.24
C ARG A 140 -5.33 2.14 -2.36
N GLN A 141 -5.99 1.61 -3.39
CA GLN A 141 -7.44 1.78 -3.58
C GLN A 141 -8.23 1.12 -2.46
N ASP A 142 -7.88 -0.11 -2.07
CA ASP A 142 -8.55 -0.84 -0.99
C ASP A 142 -8.41 -0.11 0.37
N LEU A 143 -7.20 0.36 0.69
CA LEU A 143 -6.95 1.18 1.89
C LEU A 143 -7.69 2.51 1.86
N ARG A 144 -7.80 3.12 0.68
CA ARG A 144 -8.56 4.36 0.50
C ARG A 144 -10.05 4.14 0.76
N ALA A 145 -10.63 3.15 0.11
CA ALA A 145 -12.03 2.78 0.26
C ALA A 145 -12.36 2.41 1.72
N PHE A 146 -11.46 1.70 2.40
CA PHE A 146 -11.60 1.41 3.83
C PHE A 146 -11.72 2.69 4.65
N VAL A 147 -10.78 3.64 4.53
CA VAL A 147 -10.82 4.87 5.31
C VAL A 147 -12.00 5.76 4.93
N GLU A 148 -12.35 5.88 3.65
CA GLU A 148 -13.55 6.62 3.21
C GLU A 148 -14.83 6.02 3.81
N SER A 149 -14.93 4.68 3.89
CA SER A 149 -16.06 4.00 4.54
C SER A 149 -16.17 4.30 6.05
N LEU A 150 -15.05 4.65 6.70
CA LEU A 150 -15.06 5.05 8.11
C LEU A 150 -15.61 6.46 8.33
N PHE A 151 -15.80 7.28 7.29
CA PHE A 151 -16.25 8.65 7.48
C PHE A 151 -17.41 9.02 6.56
N THR A 152 -18.06 8.03 5.93
CA THR A 152 -19.20 8.25 5.04
C THR A 152 -20.37 8.97 5.74
N ASP A 153 -20.55 8.74 7.04
CA ASP A 153 -21.64 9.33 7.84
C ASP A 153 -21.23 10.65 8.54
N VAL A 154 -20.01 11.14 8.31
CA VAL A 154 -19.47 12.32 8.98
C VAL A 154 -19.51 13.51 8.02
N PRO A 155 -20.04 14.67 8.44
CA PRO A 155 -20.04 15.86 7.60
C PRO A 155 -18.60 16.30 7.30
N CYS A 156 -18.29 16.46 6.01
CA CYS A 156 -17.06 17.11 5.54
C CYS A 156 -17.22 18.64 5.65
N ILE A 157 -16.17 19.34 6.08
CA ILE A 157 -16.14 20.81 6.24
C ILE A 157 -15.10 21.42 5.33
#